data_AF-A0A1I7TCQ7-F1
#
_entry.id   AF-A0A1I7TCQ7-F1
#
_cell.length_a   1.000
_cell.length_b   1.000
_cell.length_c   1.000
_cell.angle_alpha   90.00
_cell.angle_beta   90.00
_cell.angle_gamma   90.00
#
_symmetry.space_group_name_H-M   'P 1'
#
loop_
_entity.id
_entity.type
_entity.pdbx_description
1 polymer ?
#
loop_
_entity_poly.entity_id
_entity_poly.type
_entity_poly.pdbx_seq_one_letter_code
_entity_poly.pdbx_strand_id
1 'polypeptide(L)'
;MLSKLFMKIEDYRLACEALWGCASLAIQERRLNVELPSSVERRRFAFALSRDIGRRFTVFEMCNFSFYTNDYNAHDLSVVFMDAKELIQLLREFQLSDEKRKELESDNFME
;
A
#
# COMPACT_ATOMS: atom_id res chain seq x y z
N MET A 1 3.04 -15.58 -0.69
CA MET A 1 2.61 -14.29 -1.26
C MET A 1 2.67 -14.42 -2.78
N LEU A 2 1.58 -14.11 -3.46
CA LEU A 2 1.36 -14.36 -4.89
C LEU A 2 2.43 -13.69 -5.78
N SER A 3 2.92 -12.51 -5.39
CA SER A 3 4.00 -11.80 -6.09
C SER A 3 5.29 -12.61 -6.26
N LYS A 4 5.66 -13.46 -5.27
CA LYS A 4 6.84 -14.33 -5.40
C LYS A 4 6.69 -15.40 -6.48
N LEU A 5 5.46 -15.85 -6.76
CA LEU A 5 5.21 -16.79 -7.84
C LEU A 5 5.42 -16.09 -9.18
N PHE A 6 4.87 -14.88 -9.34
CA PHE A 6 5.02 -14.08 -10.55
C PHE A 6 6.49 -13.70 -10.82
N MET A 7 7.25 -13.34 -9.79
CA MET A 7 8.70 -13.13 -9.92
C MET A 7 9.45 -14.37 -10.42
N LYS A 8 9.06 -15.58 -10.00
CA LYS A 8 9.71 -16.84 -10.43
C LYS A 8 9.46 -17.21 -11.88
N ILE A 9 8.33 -16.79 -12.43
CA ILE A 9 8.00 -16.96 -13.84
C ILE A 9 8.37 -15.73 -14.67
N GLU A 10 9.11 -14.80 -14.07
CA GLU A 10 9.59 -13.54 -14.67
C GLU A 10 8.46 -12.61 -15.16
N ASP A 11 7.26 -12.76 -14.60
CA ASP A 11 6.14 -11.84 -14.83
C ASP A 11 6.16 -10.72 -13.79
N TYR A 12 7.02 -9.74 -14.03
CA TYR A 12 7.24 -8.63 -13.11
C TYR A 12 6.02 -7.68 -13.03
N ARG A 13 5.21 -7.61 -14.09
CA ARG A 13 3.98 -6.81 -14.10
C ARG A 13 2.96 -7.38 -13.12
N LEU A 14 2.68 -8.69 -13.21
CA LEU A 14 1.76 -9.33 -12.26
C LEU A 14 2.32 -9.35 -10.84
N ALA A 15 3.65 -9.43 -10.68
CA ALA A 15 4.27 -9.27 -9.36
C ALA A 15 4.02 -7.89 -8.76
N CYS A 16 4.16 -6.82 -9.55
CA CYS A 16 3.82 -5.45 -9.18
C CYS A 16 2.34 -5.30 -8.80
N GLU A 17 1.42 -5.82 -9.62
CA GLU A 17 -0.02 -5.73 -9.35
C GLU A 17 -0.39 -6.46 -8.05
N ALA A 18 0.19 -7.64 -7.82
CA ALA A 18 -0.04 -8.38 -6.57
C ALA A 18 0.48 -7.62 -5.35
N LEU A 19 1.62 -6.93 -5.44
CA LEU A 19 2.17 -6.11 -4.36
C LEU A 19 1.29 -4.87 -4.10
N TRP A 20 0.88 -4.17 -5.15
CA TRP A 20 -0.02 -3.02 -5.07
C TRP A 20 -1.37 -3.38 -4.44
N GLY A 21 -1.98 -4.47 -4.91
CA GLY A 21 -3.24 -4.97 -4.37
C GLY A 21 -3.13 -5.32 -2.88
N CYS A 22 -2.05 -6.00 -2.47
CA CYS A 22 -1.82 -6.31 -1.06
C CYS A 22 -1.72 -5.05 -0.19
N ALA A 23 -0.94 -4.05 -0.61
CA ALA A 23 -0.80 -2.81 0.15
C ALA A 23 -2.12 -2.01 0.21
N SER A 24 -2.83 -1.92 -0.92
CA SER A 24 -4.14 -1.26 -0.99
C SER A 24 -5.16 -1.92 -0.07
N LEU A 25 -5.23 -3.25 -0.07
CA LEU A 25 -6.12 -4.00 0.82
C LEU A 25 -5.72 -3.84 2.28
N ALA A 26 -4.43 -3.88 2.61
CA ALA A 26 -3.97 -3.71 3.99
C ALA A 26 -4.32 -2.32 4.57
N ILE A 27 -4.23 -1.27 3.74
CA ILE A 27 -4.75 0.06 4.08
C ILE A 27 -6.28 0.04 4.18
N GLN A 28 -6.95 -0.69 3.29
CA GLN A 28 -8.40 -0.77 3.27
C GLN A 28 -9.00 -1.51 4.48
N GLU A 29 -8.35 -2.55 4.98
CA GLU A 29 -8.76 -3.26 6.19
C GLU A 29 -8.59 -2.42 7.46
N ARG A 30 -7.79 -1.35 7.42
CA ARG A 30 -7.70 -0.38 8.51
C ARG A 30 -8.88 0.59 8.56
N ARG A 31 -9.78 0.51 7.59
CA ARG A 31 -10.87 1.46 7.45
C ARG A 31 -12.04 1.02 8.30
N LEU A 32 -12.57 2.01 9.01
CA LEU A 32 -13.93 2.02 9.48
C LEU A 32 -14.62 3.12 8.66
N ASN A 33 -15.62 2.72 7.87
CA ASN A 33 -16.61 3.55 7.16
C ASN A 33 -16.19 4.66 6.17
N VAL A 34 -14.92 4.94 5.92
CA VAL A 34 -14.51 5.91 4.87
C VAL A 34 -14.63 5.26 3.47
N GLU A 35 -14.70 6.02 2.35
CA GLU A 35 -14.44 5.56 0.95
C GLU A 35 -13.09 6.11 0.38
N LEU A 36 -12.24 5.25 -0.22
CA LEU A 36 -10.88 5.58 -0.72
C LEU A 36 -10.77 5.00 -2.15
N PRO A 37 -11.54 5.53 -3.12
CA PRO A 37 -11.58 5.03 -4.49
C PRO A 37 -10.26 5.13 -5.27
N SER A 38 -9.40 6.11 -4.98
CA SER A 38 -8.17 6.38 -5.74
C SER A 38 -6.87 6.09 -4.98
N SER A 39 -5.77 5.93 -5.72
CA SER A 39 -4.42 5.80 -5.14
C SER A 39 -4.02 7.03 -4.32
N VAL A 40 -4.44 8.23 -4.77
CA VAL A 40 -4.14 9.50 -4.11
C VAL A 40 -4.78 9.57 -2.74
N GLU A 41 -6.07 9.22 -2.62
CA GLU A 41 -6.71 9.22 -1.30
C GLU A 41 -6.08 8.14 -0.41
N ARG A 42 -5.77 6.94 -0.95
CA ARG A 42 -5.11 5.87 -0.18
C ARG A 42 -3.77 6.32 0.40
N ARG A 43 -2.99 7.07 -0.38
CA ARG A 43 -1.76 7.68 0.10
C ARG A 43 -2.04 8.70 1.20
N ARG A 44 -2.98 9.62 1.00
CA ARG A 44 -3.33 10.64 2.02
C ARG A 44 -3.76 9.99 3.34
N PHE A 45 -4.61 8.98 3.28
CA PHE A 45 -5.03 8.21 4.45
C PHE A 45 -3.84 7.49 5.12
N ALA A 46 -2.96 6.86 4.33
CA ALA A 46 -1.75 6.22 4.86
C ALA A 46 -0.85 7.21 5.61
N PHE A 47 -0.70 8.45 5.11
CA PHE A 47 0.01 9.52 5.80
C PHE A 47 -0.72 10.02 7.06
N ALA A 48 -2.05 10.07 7.01
CA ALA A 48 -2.87 10.47 8.16
C ALA A 48 -2.81 9.44 9.31
N LEU A 49 -2.62 8.16 9.00
CA LEU A 49 -2.29 7.13 10.00
C LEU A 49 -0.93 7.39 10.64
N SER A 50 0.12 7.48 9.82
CA SER A 50 1.48 7.80 10.27
C SER A 50 2.34 8.21 9.09
N ARG A 51 3.30 9.11 9.33
CA ARG A 51 4.28 9.51 8.31
C ARG A 51 5.08 8.32 7.77
N ASP A 52 5.38 7.33 8.60
CA ASP A 52 6.16 6.15 8.19
C ASP A 52 5.32 5.18 7.35
N ILE A 53 4.05 4.99 7.72
CA ILE A 53 3.09 4.21 6.94
C ILE A 53 2.90 4.86 5.56
N GLY A 54 2.68 6.19 5.51
CA GLY A 54 2.52 6.94 4.27
C GLY A 54 3.74 6.83 3.35
N ARG A 55 4.96 7.00 3.90
CA ARG A 55 6.20 6.84 3.12
C ARG A 55 6.35 5.44 2.55
N ARG A 56 6.09 4.39 3.33
CA ARG A 56 6.18 3.02 2.82
C ARG A 56 5.09 2.73 1.79
N PHE A 57 3.90 3.31 1.96
CA PHE A 57 2.82 3.15 0.99
C PHE A 57 3.20 3.69 -0.41
N THR A 58 3.97 4.78 -0.50
CA THR A 58 4.39 5.34 -1.81
C THR A 58 5.23 4.38 -2.66
N VAL A 59 5.94 3.43 -2.04
CA VAL A 59 6.68 2.40 -2.78
C VAL A 59 5.71 1.54 -3.62
N PHE A 60 4.50 1.29 -3.11
CA PHE A 60 3.48 0.50 -3.81
C PHE A 60 2.80 1.27 -4.93
N GLU A 61 2.76 2.60 -4.87
CA GLU A 61 2.30 3.42 -6.01
C GLU A 61 3.22 3.21 -7.23
N MET A 62 4.53 3.01 -6.99
CA MET A 62 5.48 2.70 -8.06
C MET A 62 5.25 1.31 -8.66
N CYS A 63 4.78 0.33 -7.88
CA CYS A 63 4.32 -0.94 -8.42
C CYS A 63 3.10 -0.77 -9.32
N ASN A 64 2.11 0.03 -8.92
CA ASN A 64 0.94 0.33 -9.76
C ASN A 64 1.37 1.00 -11.07
N PHE A 65 2.32 1.95 -11.03
CA PHE A 65 2.88 2.55 -12.24
C PHE A 65 3.61 1.51 -13.11
N SER A 66 4.50 0.71 -12.51
CA SER A 66 5.28 -0.31 -13.21
C SER A 66 4.43 -1.43 -13.79
N PHE A 67 3.20 -1.67 -13.31
CA PHE A 67 2.28 -2.58 -13.97
C PHE A 67 1.95 -2.13 -15.40
N TYR A 68 1.82 -0.82 -15.63
CA TYR A 68 1.53 -0.25 -16.95
C TYR A 68 2.78 -0.03 -17.80
N THR A 69 3.90 0.36 -17.20
CA THR A 69 5.14 0.69 -17.93
C THR A 69 6.12 -0.47 -18.07
N ASN A 70 6.00 -1.50 -17.23
CA ASN A 70 6.93 -2.63 -17.15
C ASN A 70 8.38 -2.21 -16.78
N ASP A 71 8.53 -1.20 -15.93
CA ASP A 71 9.85 -0.66 -15.55
C ASP A 71 10.61 -1.50 -14.51
N TYR A 72 9.90 -2.26 -13.65
CA TYR A 72 10.53 -3.03 -12.58
C TYR A 72 11.04 -4.38 -13.04
N ASN A 73 12.22 -4.74 -12.54
CA ASN A 73 12.82 -6.06 -12.70
C ASN A 73 12.83 -6.84 -11.36
N ALA A 74 13.46 -8.02 -11.36
CA ALA A 74 13.56 -8.89 -10.18
C ALA A 74 14.25 -8.23 -8.97
N HIS A 75 15.25 -7.37 -9.20
CA HIS A 75 15.96 -6.66 -8.13
C HIS A 75 15.03 -5.66 -7.46
N ASP A 76 14.37 -4.80 -8.25
CA ASP A 76 13.43 -3.79 -7.74
C ASP A 76 12.32 -4.44 -6.93
N LEU A 77 11.70 -5.50 -7.48
CA LEU A 77 10.63 -6.24 -6.80
C LEU A 77 11.08 -6.94 -5.51
N SER A 78 12.36 -7.34 -5.42
CA SER A 78 12.90 -7.90 -4.18
C SER A 78 12.97 -6.85 -3.07
N VAL A 79 13.32 -5.61 -3.41
CA VAL A 79 13.31 -4.48 -2.47
C VAL A 79 11.89 -4.16 -2.02
N VAL A 80 10.96 -4.00 -2.96
CA VAL A 80 9.55 -3.70 -2.64
C VAL A 80 8.92 -4.80 -1.80
N PHE A 81 9.30 -6.06 -2.02
CA PHE A 81 8.82 -7.17 -1.22
C PHE A 81 9.24 -7.06 0.26
N MET A 82 10.43 -6.52 0.55
CA MET A 82 10.85 -6.24 1.93
C MET A 82 10.03 -5.10 2.52
N ASP A 83 9.84 -4.02 1.75
CA ASP A 83 8.98 -2.89 2.16
C ASP A 83 7.54 -3.33 2.46
N ALA A 84 7.02 -4.33 1.74
CA ALA A 84 5.66 -4.84 1.93
C ALA A 84 5.51 -5.52 3.29
N LYS A 85 6.51 -6.30 3.69
CA LYS A 85 6.52 -6.94 5.01
C LYS A 85 6.58 -5.91 6.12
N GLU A 86 7.42 -4.89 5.96
CA GLU A 86 7.57 -3.82 6.95
C GLU A 86 6.31 -2.97 7.06
N LEU A 87 5.66 -2.62 5.94
CA LEU A 87 4.38 -1.93 5.94
C LEU A 87 3.30 -2.75 6.68
N ILE A 88 3.18 -4.04 6.38
CA ILE A 88 2.22 -4.92 7.06
C ILE A 88 2.50 -4.98 8.57
N GLN A 89 3.77 -5.04 8.97
CA GLN A 89 4.15 -5.06 10.38
C GLN A 89 3.80 -3.73 11.07
N LEU A 90 4.15 -2.59 10.47
CA LEU A 90 3.79 -1.27 10.97
C LEU A 90 2.28 -1.12 11.13
N LEU A 91 1.51 -1.56 10.14
CA LEU A 91 0.06 -1.55 10.23
C LEU A 91 -0.41 -2.40 11.40
N ARG A 92 0.09 -3.64 11.55
CA ARG A 92 -0.26 -4.54 12.68
C ARG A 92 -0.01 -3.93 14.05
N GLU A 93 1.12 -3.26 14.21
CA GLU A 93 1.54 -2.62 15.47
C GLU A 93 0.83 -1.28 15.69
N PHE A 94 0.34 -0.64 14.63
CA PHE A 94 -0.37 0.63 14.73
C PHE A 94 -1.70 0.44 15.47
N GLN A 95 -1.76 0.97 16.68
CA GLN A 95 -2.97 1.06 17.48
C GLN A 95 -3.77 2.30 17.07
N LEU A 96 -4.93 2.09 16.46
CA LEU A 96 -5.83 3.16 16.08
C LEU A 96 -6.72 3.52 17.28
N SER A 97 -6.46 4.68 17.90
CA SER A 97 -7.33 5.19 18.97
C SER A 97 -8.70 5.61 18.43
N ASP A 98 -9.70 5.68 19.30
CA ASP A 98 -11.05 6.10 18.92
C ASP A 98 -11.08 7.58 18.48
N GLU A 99 -10.24 8.44 19.08
CA GLU A 99 -10.09 9.84 18.67
C GLU A 99 -9.51 9.93 17.26
N LYS A 100 -8.42 9.20 17.00
CA LYS A 100 -7.78 9.21 15.68
C LYS A 100 -8.69 8.61 14.61
N ARG A 101 -9.47 7.60 14.97
CA ARG A 101 -10.50 7.03 14.10
C ARG A 101 -11.56 8.07 13.71
N LYS A 102 -12.12 8.79 14.68
CA LYS A 102 -13.10 9.86 14.41
C LYS A 102 -12.52 10.97 13.55
N GLU A 103 -11.27 11.37 13.81
CA GLU A 103 -10.55 12.34 12.99
C GLU A 103 -10.49 11.88 11.53
N LEU A 104 -10.03 10.64 11.29
CA LEU A 104 -9.93 10.07 9.95
C LEU A 104 -11.31 9.90 9.27
N GLU A 105 -12.35 9.55 10.02
CA GLU A 105 -13.72 9.42 9.48
C GLU A 105 -14.34 10.77 9.12
N SER A 106 -13.92 11.85 9.79
CA SER A 106 -14.36 13.22 9.51
C SER A 106 -13.58 13.89 8.37
N ASP A 107 -12.42 13.35 8.01
CA ASP A 107 -11.55 13.90 6.99
C ASP A 107 -12.07 13.54 5.59
N ASN A 108 -12.21 14.55 4.72
CA ASN A 108 -12.62 14.34 3.34
C ASN A 108 -11.37 14.16 2.48
N PHE A 109 -10.87 12.92 2.40
CA PHE A 109 -9.68 12.61 1.60
C PHE A 109 -9.85 12.88 0.09
N MET A 110 -11.07 13.19 -0.37
CA MET A 110 -11.46 13.49 -1.75
C MET A 110 -11.22 14.94 -2.20
N GLU A 111 -10.90 15.88 -1.28
CA GLU A 111 -10.57 17.29 -1.57
C GLU A 111 -9.06 17.52 -1.72
#